data_AF-A0A3P7LF30-F1
#
_entry.id   AF-A0A3P7LF30-F1
#
_cell.length_a   1.000
_cell.length_b   1.000
_cell.length_c   1.000
_cell.angle_alpha   90.00
_cell.angle_beta   90.00
_cell.angle_gamma   90.00
#
_symmetry.space_group_name_H-M   'P 1'
#
loop_
_entity.id
_entity.type
_entity.pdbx_description
1 polymer ?
#
loop_
_entity_poly.entity_id
_entity_poly.type
_entity_poly.pdbx_seq_one_letter_code
_entity_poly.pdbx_strand_id
1 'polypeptide(L)'
;MTFFYTLAGSHAFVEEVLLPYLSRSNATIAGVLVLDGVLHFNAFPATQSMPEGFEETFPTAARELFEHSHMGDFIQLIARVKRDDLLVQHFLTAFYRSIGVNNDWSFRPWLLLLGLPIDAIDSVEDLHRLHPYLFADHSSFFFQSNQDIDIPTIYITDTCRGQLFESWASIRTYAKEEQSCSGATMDWDHVAKKDLVNFICSHKVGCSCVSSG
;
A
#
# COMPACT_ATOMS: atom_id res chain seq x y z
N MET A 1 9.81 21.49 17.18
CA MET A 1 9.06 21.69 15.92
C MET A 1 9.86 20.96 14.87
N THR A 2 9.51 19.70 14.64
CA THR A 2 10.31 18.75 13.84
C THR A 2 9.40 18.24 12.73
N PHE A 3 9.87 18.40 11.50
CA PHE A 3 9.11 18.21 10.27
C PHE A 3 8.99 16.72 9.90
N PHE A 4 7.76 16.21 9.79
CA PHE A 4 7.38 14.90 9.24
C PHE A 4 6.70 15.16 7.89
N TYR A 5 7.36 14.94 6.75
CA TYR A 5 6.85 15.47 5.46
C TYR A 5 6.32 14.45 4.44
N THR A 6 6.41 13.14 4.65
CA THR A 6 6.00 12.15 3.62
C THR A 6 4.96 11.11 4.07
N LEU A 7 4.53 11.14 5.34
CA LEU A 7 3.45 10.32 5.89
C LEU A 7 2.31 11.16 6.51
N ALA A 8 2.45 12.49 6.46
CA ALA A 8 1.66 13.39 7.29
C ALA A 8 0.52 14.09 6.52
N GLY A 9 0.59 14.17 5.20
CA GLY A 9 -0.38 14.96 4.42
C GLY A 9 -1.77 14.35 4.45
N SER A 10 -1.85 13.08 4.04
CA SER A 10 -3.09 12.28 4.12
C SER A 10 -3.50 12.04 5.56
N HIS A 11 -2.56 11.78 6.48
CA HIS A 11 -2.86 11.56 7.89
C HIS A 11 -3.53 12.79 8.52
N ALA A 12 -2.94 13.97 8.36
CA ALA A 12 -3.53 15.22 8.85
C ALA A 12 -4.90 15.47 8.19
N PHE A 13 -5.04 15.21 6.89
CA PHE A 13 -6.34 15.33 6.23
C PHE A 13 -7.38 14.38 6.82
N VAL A 14 -7.06 13.10 7.00
CA VAL A 14 -8.00 12.11 7.52
C VAL A 14 -8.39 12.43 8.96
N GLU A 15 -7.41 12.66 9.83
CA GLU A 15 -7.62 12.84 11.27
C GLU A 15 -8.17 14.22 11.64
N GLU A 16 -7.65 15.29 11.02
CA GLU A 16 -7.99 16.65 11.43
C GLU A 16 -9.16 17.25 10.62
N VAL A 17 -9.45 16.70 9.43
CA VAL A 17 -10.47 17.24 8.53
C VAL A 17 -11.60 16.24 8.27
N LEU A 18 -11.28 15.06 7.75
CA LEU A 18 -12.26 14.11 7.24
C LEU A 18 -13.10 13.48 8.37
N LEU A 19 -12.46 12.86 9.35
CA LEU A 19 -13.15 12.20 10.46
C LEU A 19 -14.00 13.19 11.29
N PRO A 20 -13.50 14.40 11.64
CA PRO A 20 -14.32 15.39 12.34
C PRO A 20 -15.52 15.87 11.51
N TYR A 21 -15.37 15.98 10.19
CA TYR A 21 -16.47 16.37 9.30
C TYR A 21 -17.56 15.29 9.26
N LEU A 22 -17.19 14.03 9.08
CA LEU A 22 -18.15 12.91 9.04
C LEU A 22 -18.89 12.76 10.37
N SER A 23 -18.16 12.88 11.49
CA SER A 23 -18.71 12.81 12.84
C SER A 23 -19.78 13.88 13.13
N ARG A 24 -19.65 15.06 12.51
CA ARG A 24 -20.56 16.21 12.75
C ARG A 24 -21.73 16.27 11.77
N SER A 25 -21.58 15.73 10.57
CA SER A 25 -22.51 15.92 9.46
C SER A 25 -23.47 14.75 9.23
N ASN A 26 -23.28 13.61 9.93
CA ASN A 26 -23.92 12.32 9.60
C ASN A 26 -23.73 11.90 8.13
N ALA A 27 -22.76 12.49 7.43
CA ALA A 27 -22.44 12.11 6.07
C ALA A 27 -21.65 10.79 6.07
N THR A 28 -21.85 9.99 5.04
CA THR A 28 -21.09 8.77 4.80
C THR A 28 -20.23 8.91 3.55
N ILE A 29 -19.11 8.21 3.52
CA ILE A 29 -18.24 8.11 2.35
C ILE A 29 -18.63 6.87 1.57
N ALA A 30 -18.98 7.04 0.29
CA ALA A 30 -19.26 5.91 -0.59
C ALA A 30 -17.98 5.13 -0.96
N GLY A 31 -16.85 5.83 -1.02
CA GLY A 31 -15.53 5.24 -1.22
C GLY A 31 -14.47 6.29 -1.48
N VAL A 32 -13.22 5.96 -1.17
CA VAL A 32 -12.03 6.72 -1.49
C VAL A 32 -11.24 5.97 -2.54
N LEU A 33 -10.89 6.66 -3.62
CA LEU A 33 -9.97 6.17 -4.64
C LEU A 33 -8.67 6.95 -4.50
N VAL A 34 -7.61 6.28 -4.06
CA VAL A 34 -6.28 6.87 -3.96
C VAL A 34 -5.50 6.45 -5.19
N LEU A 35 -5.08 7.42 -6.01
CA LEU A 35 -4.30 7.20 -7.22
C LEU A 35 -2.88 7.69 -6.96
N ASP A 36 -1.90 6.81 -7.10
CA ASP A 36 -0.47 7.15 -7.01
C ASP A 36 0.28 6.41 -8.10
N GLY A 37 1.19 7.08 -8.80
CA GLY A 37 2.00 6.51 -9.88
C GLY A 37 1.16 5.61 -10.78
N VAL A 38 0.38 6.21 -11.68
CA VAL A 38 -0.31 5.45 -12.74
C VAL A 38 0.40 5.82 -14.05
N LEU A 39 0.56 4.86 -14.96
CA LEU A 39 1.14 4.97 -16.32
C LEU A 39 2.61 4.50 -16.52
N HIS A 40 3.24 3.89 -15.51
CA HIS A 40 4.48 3.13 -15.69
C HIS A 40 4.15 1.76 -16.28
N PHE A 41 4.28 1.67 -17.60
CA PHE A 41 3.97 0.49 -18.38
C PHE A 41 5.25 -0.23 -18.80
N ASN A 42 5.34 -1.53 -18.51
CA ASN A 42 6.46 -2.37 -18.93
C ASN A 42 6.01 -3.76 -19.42
N ALA A 43 5.87 -3.90 -20.74
CA ALA A 43 5.48 -5.16 -21.39
C ALA A 43 6.63 -6.16 -21.60
N PHE A 44 7.83 -5.91 -21.07
CA PHE A 44 8.92 -6.87 -21.20
C PHE A 44 8.77 -7.98 -20.13
N PRO A 45 8.90 -9.27 -20.51
CA PRO A 45 8.84 -10.38 -19.55
C PRO A 45 9.86 -10.22 -18.41
N ALA A 46 9.52 -10.72 -17.22
CA ALA A 46 10.39 -10.73 -16.04
C ALA A 46 10.93 -9.34 -15.63
N THR A 47 10.17 -8.28 -15.91
CA THR A 47 10.54 -6.91 -15.48
C THR A 47 9.96 -6.53 -14.14
N GLN A 48 8.94 -7.24 -13.67
CA GLN A 48 8.33 -6.97 -12.38
C GLN A 48 8.91 -7.88 -11.29
N SER A 49 9.66 -7.28 -10.38
CA SER A 49 10.03 -7.89 -9.10
C SER A 49 8.92 -7.67 -8.08
N MET A 50 8.67 -8.69 -7.25
CA MET A 50 7.75 -8.61 -6.12
C MET A 50 8.55 -8.75 -4.82
N PRO A 51 8.12 -8.08 -3.73
CA PRO A 51 8.82 -8.19 -2.46
C PRO A 51 8.75 -9.62 -1.91
N GLU A 52 9.71 -9.96 -1.06
CA GLU A 52 9.73 -11.23 -0.33
C GLU A 52 8.40 -11.45 0.41
N GLY A 53 7.88 -12.68 0.39
CA GLY A 53 6.60 -12.98 1.00
C GLY A 53 5.37 -12.69 0.12
N PHE A 54 5.54 -12.20 -1.12
CA PHE A 54 4.41 -11.86 -1.99
C PHE A 54 3.54 -13.08 -2.33
N GLU A 55 4.14 -14.21 -2.70
CA GLU A 55 3.39 -15.41 -3.08
C GLU A 55 2.59 -15.99 -1.91
N GLU A 56 3.16 -15.93 -0.72
CA GLU A 56 2.53 -16.38 0.52
C GLU A 56 1.41 -15.44 0.97
N THR A 57 1.54 -14.15 0.66
CA THR A 57 0.58 -13.11 1.10
C THR A 57 -0.56 -12.93 0.11
N PHE A 58 -0.28 -13.02 -1.20
CA PHE A 58 -1.24 -12.85 -2.29
C PHE A 58 -1.13 -13.99 -3.32
N PRO A 59 -1.45 -15.24 -2.94
CA PRO A 59 -1.24 -16.40 -3.80
C PRO A 59 -2.01 -16.33 -5.13
N THR A 60 -3.20 -15.74 -5.13
CA THR A 60 -3.99 -15.53 -6.35
C THR A 60 -3.29 -14.54 -7.30
N ALA A 61 -2.86 -13.38 -6.78
CA ALA A 61 -2.17 -12.37 -7.56
C ALA A 61 -0.80 -12.86 -8.07
N ALA A 62 -0.08 -13.65 -7.26
CA ALA A 62 1.17 -14.29 -7.67
C ALA A 62 0.98 -15.24 -8.84
N ARG A 63 -0.07 -16.07 -8.80
CA ARG A 63 -0.41 -16.94 -9.93
C ARG A 63 -0.76 -16.13 -11.18
N GLU A 64 -1.58 -15.09 -11.07
CA GLU A 64 -1.94 -14.23 -12.19
C GLU A 64 -0.71 -13.55 -12.80
N LEU A 65 0.19 -13.01 -11.97
CA LEU A 65 1.44 -12.41 -12.42
C LEU A 65 2.35 -13.41 -13.14
N PHE A 66 2.45 -14.63 -12.61
CA PHE A 66 3.21 -15.72 -13.22
C PHE A 66 2.62 -16.12 -14.59
N GLU A 67 1.30 -16.26 -14.69
CA GLU A 67 0.60 -16.52 -15.95
C GLU A 67 0.82 -15.39 -16.98
N HIS A 68 1.05 -14.17 -16.49
CA HIS A 68 1.41 -12.98 -17.27
C HIS A 68 2.93 -12.75 -17.41
N SER A 69 3.76 -13.79 -17.22
CA SER A 69 5.23 -13.73 -17.42
C SER A 69 5.95 -12.65 -16.62
N HIS A 70 5.42 -12.24 -15.47
CA HIS A 70 5.97 -11.17 -14.63
C HIS A 70 6.21 -9.85 -15.39
N MET A 71 5.31 -9.52 -16.32
CA MET A 71 5.31 -8.22 -16.98
C MET A 71 4.77 -7.14 -16.05
N GLY A 72 5.27 -5.91 -16.21
CA GLY A 72 4.74 -4.72 -15.58
C GLY A 72 3.64 -4.05 -16.41
N ASP A 73 2.73 -4.83 -16.99
CA ASP A 73 1.69 -4.38 -17.94
C ASP A 73 0.30 -4.26 -17.30
N PHE A 74 0.24 -4.21 -15.96
CA PHE A 74 -0.99 -4.17 -15.17
C PHE A 74 -1.11 -2.89 -14.34
N ILE A 75 -2.35 -2.61 -13.91
CA ILE A 75 -2.64 -1.66 -12.84
C ILE A 75 -2.91 -2.45 -11.58
N GLN A 76 -2.16 -2.15 -10.53
CA GLN A 76 -2.33 -2.77 -9.23
C GLN A 76 -3.48 -2.10 -8.47
N LEU A 77 -4.36 -2.93 -7.93
CA LEU A 77 -5.51 -2.52 -7.14
C LEU A 77 -5.33 -3.08 -5.73
N ILE A 78 -5.18 -2.23 -4.71
CA ILE A 78 -5.01 -2.67 -3.31
C ILE A 78 -6.25 -2.26 -2.51
N ALA A 79 -6.85 -3.21 -1.82
CA ALA A 79 -8.08 -3.01 -1.04
C ALA A 79 -8.12 -3.97 0.15
N ARG A 80 -8.88 -3.66 1.21
CA ARG A 80 -9.04 -4.54 2.38
C ARG A 80 -10.05 -5.64 2.08
N VAL A 81 -9.65 -6.87 2.35
CA VAL A 81 -10.54 -8.04 2.24
C VAL A 81 -11.77 -7.84 3.13
N LYS A 82 -12.97 -8.11 2.59
CA LYS A 82 -14.29 -7.99 3.25
C LYS A 82 -14.78 -6.58 3.52
N ARG A 83 -13.91 -5.61 3.80
CA ARG A 83 -14.32 -4.22 4.07
C ARG A 83 -14.58 -3.44 2.79
N ASP A 84 -13.73 -3.62 1.78
CA ASP A 84 -13.77 -2.80 0.55
C ASP A 84 -14.40 -3.54 -0.65
N ASP A 85 -14.94 -4.75 -0.44
CA ASP A 85 -15.43 -5.65 -1.50
C ASP A 85 -16.47 -4.99 -2.42
N LEU A 86 -17.41 -4.23 -1.86
CA LEU A 86 -18.44 -3.54 -2.63
C LEU A 86 -17.83 -2.45 -3.54
N LEU A 87 -16.90 -1.67 -2.99
CA LEU A 87 -16.19 -0.63 -3.75
C LEU A 87 -15.36 -1.27 -4.86
N VAL A 88 -14.70 -2.40 -4.57
CA VAL A 88 -13.91 -3.17 -5.56
C VAL A 88 -14.82 -3.67 -6.67
N GLN A 89 -15.96 -4.27 -6.37
CA GLN A 89 -16.92 -4.75 -7.37
C GLN A 89 -17.41 -3.62 -8.27
N HIS A 90 -17.74 -2.45 -7.71
CA HIS A 90 -18.14 -1.29 -8.49
C HIS A 90 -17.02 -0.78 -9.39
N PHE A 91 -15.79 -0.69 -8.87
CA PHE A 91 -14.63 -0.28 -9.65
C PHE A 91 -14.33 -1.26 -10.80
N LEU A 92 -14.27 -2.57 -10.52
CA LEU A 92 -14.06 -3.60 -11.53
C LEU A 92 -15.13 -3.56 -12.62
N THR A 93 -16.40 -3.41 -12.22
CA THR A 93 -17.51 -3.29 -13.17
C THR A 93 -17.35 -2.06 -14.07
N ALA A 94 -16.97 -0.91 -13.51
CA ALA A 94 -16.74 0.31 -14.27
C ALA A 94 -15.53 0.17 -15.21
N PHE A 95 -14.43 -0.41 -14.73
CA PHE A 95 -13.20 -0.64 -15.49
C PHE A 95 -13.44 -1.58 -16.67
N TYR A 96 -14.06 -2.74 -16.46
CA TYR A 96 -14.32 -3.69 -17.54
C TYR A 96 -15.30 -3.15 -18.58
N ARG A 97 -16.27 -2.33 -18.14
CA ARG A 97 -17.16 -1.62 -19.07
C ARG A 97 -16.40 -0.58 -19.91
N SER A 98 -15.46 0.16 -19.34
CA SER A 98 -14.72 1.19 -20.08
C SER A 98 -13.78 0.58 -21.13
N ILE A 99 -13.09 -0.51 -20.80
CA ILE A 99 -12.20 -1.18 -21.75
C ILE A 99 -12.97 -2.02 -22.79
N GLY A 100 -14.14 -2.56 -22.44
CA GLY A 100 -14.96 -3.39 -23.35
C GLY A 100 -15.64 -2.60 -24.47
N VAL A 101 -15.78 -1.27 -24.32
CA VAL A 101 -16.37 -0.39 -25.33
C VAL A 101 -15.34 0.06 -26.37
N ASN A 102 -14.04 -0.09 -26.09
CA ASN A 102 -12.95 0.42 -26.93
C ASN A 102 -12.14 -0.72 -27.57
N ASN A 103 -12.68 -1.32 -28.63
CA ASN A 103 -12.02 -2.43 -29.35
C ASN A 103 -10.74 -2.01 -30.09
N ASP A 104 -10.49 -0.70 -30.24
CA ASP A 104 -9.37 -0.15 -31.03
C ASP A 104 -8.08 0.01 -30.22
N TRP A 105 -8.07 -0.35 -28.94
CA TRP A 105 -6.85 -0.26 -28.14
C TRP A 105 -5.91 -1.43 -28.46
N SER A 106 -4.72 -1.10 -28.96
CA SER A 106 -3.62 -2.05 -29.13
C SER A 106 -3.11 -2.63 -27.81
N PHE A 107 -3.50 -2.01 -26.69
CA PHE A 107 -3.16 -2.42 -25.34
C PHE A 107 -4.44 -2.70 -24.54
N ARG A 108 -4.47 -3.85 -23.86
CA ARG A 108 -5.56 -4.22 -22.96
C ARG A 108 -5.05 -4.17 -21.52
N PRO A 109 -5.23 -3.06 -20.80
CA PRO A 109 -4.84 -3.02 -19.41
C PRO A 109 -5.62 -4.06 -18.63
N TRP A 110 -4.93 -4.79 -17.78
CA TRP A 110 -5.54 -5.71 -16.83
C TRP A 110 -5.22 -5.23 -15.41
N LEU A 111 -6.00 -5.73 -14.45
CA LEU A 111 -5.92 -5.34 -13.06
C LEU A 111 -5.32 -6.48 -12.24
N LEU A 112 -4.33 -6.16 -11.41
CA LEU A 112 -3.81 -7.08 -10.40
C LEU A 112 -4.38 -6.70 -9.02
N LEU A 113 -5.34 -7.47 -8.52
CA LEU A 113 -5.99 -7.20 -7.23
C LEU A 113 -5.19 -7.80 -6.07
N LEU A 114 -4.76 -6.94 -5.14
CA LEU A 114 -4.19 -7.32 -3.86
C LEU A 114 -5.19 -7.06 -2.73
N GLY A 115 -5.81 -8.15 -2.26
CA GLY A 115 -6.67 -8.11 -1.07
C GLY A 115 -5.83 -8.10 0.20
N LEU A 116 -5.70 -6.96 0.86
CA LEU A 116 -5.00 -6.83 2.14
C LEU A 116 -5.78 -7.55 3.25
N PRO A 117 -5.20 -8.56 3.91
CA PRO A 117 -5.86 -9.30 4.97
C PRO A 117 -5.74 -8.56 6.32
N ILE A 118 -6.15 -7.28 6.37
CA ILE A 118 -5.92 -6.40 7.53
C ILE A 118 -6.52 -6.97 8.82
N ASP A 119 -7.70 -7.59 8.73
CA ASP A 119 -8.37 -8.20 9.88
C ASP A 119 -7.65 -9.45 10.39
N ALA A 120 -6.84 -10.11 9.56
CA ALA A 120 -6.07 -11.30 9.94
C ALA A 120 -4.67 -10.98 10.50
N ILE A 121 -4.26 -9.71 10.53
CA ILE A 121 -2.99 -9.29 11.14
C ILE A 121 -3.09 -9.51 12.66
N ASP A 122 -2.31 -10.46 13.18
CA ASP A 122 -2.25 -10.80 14.60
C ASP A 122 -0.85 -10.60 15.21
N SER A 123 0.17 -10.40 14.36
CA SER A 123 1.56 -10.26 14.77
C SER A 123 2.28 -9.09 14.10
N VAL A 124 3.42 -8.69 14.67
CA VAL A 124 4.34 -7.72 14.06
C VAL A 124 4.94 -8.26 12.76
N GLU A 125 5.07 -9.58 12.64
CA GLU A 125 5.56 -10.23 11.42
C GLU A 125 4.57 -10.05 10.27
N ASP A 126 3.26 -10.19 10.53
CA ASP A 126 2.24 -9.91 9.50
C ASP A 126 2.26 -8.45 9.05
N LEU A 127 2.50 -7.53 9.99
CA LEU A 127 2.68 -6.11 9.66
C LEU A 127 3.92 -5.88 8.81
N HIS A 128 5.04 -6.55 9.11
CA HIS A 128 6.26 -6.48 8.29
C HIS A 128 6.04 -7.01 6.88
N ARG A 129 5.29 -8.10 6.73
CA ARG A 129 4.93 -8.65 5.41
C ARG A 129 4.04 -7.71 4.59
N LEU A 130 3.17 -6.94 5.25
CA LEU A 130 2.29 -5.99 4.59
C LEU A 130 2.90 -4.59 4.41
N HIS A 131 4.00 -4.30 5.11
CA HIS A 131 4.70 -3.01 5.04
C HIS A 131 4.94 -2.52 3.61
N PRO A 132 5.41 -3.35 2.64
CA PRO A 132 5.63 -2.89 1.26
C PRO A 132 4.40 -2.26 0.60
N TYR A 133 3.19 -2.68 0.99
CA TYR A 133 1.93 -2.23 0.41
C TYR A 133 1.30 -1.07 1.19
N LEU A 134 1.82 -0.77 2.37
CA LEU A 134 1.29 0.22 3.31
C LEU A 134 2.26 1.38 3.58
N PHE A 135 3.51 1.29 3.10
CA PHE A 135 4.53 2.30 3.32
C PHE A 135 4.35 3.54 2.42
N ALA A 136 3.24 4.25 2.59
CA ALA A 136 3.03 5.59 2.04
C ALA A 136 1.81 6.28 2.68
N ASP A 137 1.63 7.56 2.34
CA ASP A 137 0.53 8.42 2.76
C ASP A 137 -0.85 7.73 2.63
N HIS A 138 -1.07 6.87 1.62
CA HIS A 138 -2.37 6.20 1.43
C HIS A 138 -2.79 5.33 2.63
N SER A 139 -1.85 4.87 3.44
CA SER A 139 -2.13 4.03 4.63
C SER A 139 -3.07 4.68 5.63
N SER A 140 -3.10 6.01 5.73
CA SER A 140 -4.00 6.72 6.65
C SER A 140 -5.48 6.55 6.31
N PHE A 141 -5.81 6.18 5.06
CA PHE A 141 -7.19 5.84 4.69
C PHE A 141 -7.55 4.39 5.07
N PHE A 142 -6.55 3.51 5.20
CA PHE A 142 -6.73 2.12 5.63
C PHE A 142 -6.74 1.99 7.16
N PHE A 143 -5.91 2.79 7.84
CA PHE A 143 -5.73 2.82 9.29
C PHE A 143 -5.94 4.24 9.81
N GLN A 144 -6.99 4.41 10.62
CA GLN A 144 -7.41 5.70 11.15
C GLN A 144 -7.90 5.55 12.59
N SER A 145 -7.95 6.65 13.34
CA SER A 145 -8.14 6.62 14.79
C SER A 145 -9.56 6.23 15.26
N ASN A 146 -10.58 6.65 14.53
CA ASN A 146 -11.98 6.41 14.83
C ASN A 146 -12.55 5.20 14.07
N GLN A 147 -12.34 4.01 14.62
CA GLN A 147 -12.79 2.74 14.02
C GLN A 147 -14.32 2.61 13.84
N ASP A 148 -15.13 3.51 14.42
CA ASP A 148 -16.60 3.52 14.21
C ASP A 148 -16.99 4.09 12.84
N ILE A 149 -16.10 4.85 12.21
CA ILE A 149 -16.30 5.40 10.87
C ILE A 149 -15.58 4.51 9.86
N ASP A 150 -16.35 3.86 9.00
CA ASP A 150 -15.77 3.13 7.87
C ASP A 150 -15.49 4.08 6.71
N ILE A 151 -14.28 3.95 6.16
CA ILE A 151 -13.81 4.67 4.98
C ILE A 151 -13.42 3.61 3.94
N PRO A 152 -14.38 3.12 3.13
CA PRO A 152 -14.07 2.17 2.09
C PRO A 152 -13.02 2.75 1.15
N THR A 153 -11.90 2.06 0.95
CA THR A 153 -10.74 2.63 0.25
C THR A 153 -10.16 1.64 -0.73
N ILE A 154 -9.88 2.12 -1.93
CA ILE A 154 -9.07 1.42 -2.91
C ILE A 154 -7.87 2.29 -3.25
N TYR A 155 -6.69 1.69 -3.22
CA TYR A 155 -5.46 2.27 -3.69
C TYR A 155 -5.11 1.70 -5.07
N ILE A 156 -4.87 2.58 -6.03
CA ILE A 156 -4.62 2.27 -7.43
C ILE A 156 -3.23 2.80 -7.76
N THR A 157 -2.35 1.89 -8.18
CA THR A 157 -0.97 2.21 -8.55
C THR A 157 -0.53 1.35 -9.72
N ASP A 158 0.50 1.76 -10.42
CA ASP A 158 1.20 0.94 -11.41
C ASP A 158 2.34 0.14 -10.78
N THR A 159 3.15 -0.44 -11.66
CA THR A 159 4.22 -1.39 -11.39
C THR A 159 5.48 -0.78 -10.78
N CYS A 160 5.60 0.55 -10.76
CA CYS A 160 6.80 1.27 -10.35
C CYS A 160 7.21 0.95 -8.90
N ARG A 161 6.26 0.55 -8.03
CA ARG A 161 6.60 0.17 -6.65
C ARG A 161 7.26 -1.20 -6.51
N GLY A 162 6.99 -2.18 -7.37
CA GLY A 162 7.63 -3.51 -7.26
C GLY A 162 9.12 -3.48 -7.58
N GLN A 163 9.54 -2.63 -8.53
CA GLN A 163 10.95 -2.40 -8.88
C GLN A 163 11.69 -1.53 -7.85
N LEU A 164 11.00 -0.57 -7.23
CA LEU A 164 11.60 0.27 -6.20
C LEU A 164 12.02 -0.54 -4.96
N PHE A 165 11.33 -1.63 -4.61
CA PHE A 165 11.73 -2.48 -3.49
C PHE A 165 13.10 -3.15 -3.68
N GLU A 166 13.44 -3.58 -4.90
CA GLU A 166 14.79 -4.06 -5.22
C GLU A 166 15.82 -2.92 -5.23
N SER A 167 15.44 -1.74 -5.75
CA SER A 167 16.29 -0.54 -5.67
C SER A 167 16.64 -0.17 -4.23
N TRP A 168 15.73 -0.33 -3.26
CA TRP A 168 16.02 -0.08 -1.85
C TRP A 168 16.86 -1.19 -1.18
N ALA A 169 16.72 -2.45 -1.61
CA ALA A 169 17.67 -3.51 -1.24
C ALA A 169 19.07 -3.24 -1.82
N SER A 170 19.16 -2.65 -3.01
CA SER A 170 20.41 -2.19 -3.64
C SER A 170 20.97 -0.93 -2.97
N ILE A 171 20.14 0.02 -2.52
CA ILE A 171 20.55 1.18 -1.70
C ILE A 171 21.13 0.73 -0.35
N ARG A 172 20.63 -0.36 0.26
CA ARG A 172 21.30 -0.98 1.42
C ARG A 172 22.70 -1.52 1.12
N THR A 173 23.00 -1.78 -0.15
CA THR A 173 24.32 -2.24 -0.61
C THR A 173 25.23 -1.03 -0.87
N TYR A 174 24.71 0.04 -1.49
CA TYR A 174 25.43 1.32 -1.67
C TYR A 174 25.71 2.05 -0.35
N ALA A 175 24.78 2.06 0.61
CA ALA A 175 24.98 2.66 1.93
C ALA A 175 26.00 1.90 2.81
N LYS A 176 26.31 0.63 2.47
CA LYS A 176 27.40 -0.13 3.09
C LYS A 176 28.77 0.20 2.49
N GLU A 177 28.83 0.69 1.25
CA GLU A 177 30.10 1.10 0.62
C GLU A 177 30.50 2.55 0.98
N GLU A 178 29.56 3.44 1.29
CA GLU A 178 29.87 4.77 1.86
C GLU A 178 30.17 4.76 3.37
N GLN A 179 29.96 3.61 4.05
CA GLN A 179 30.28 3.39 5.48
C GLN A 179 31.80 3.35 5.80
N SER A 180 32.65 3.82 4.89
CA SER A 180 34.08 4.06 5.12
C SER A 180 34.38 5.49 5.60
N CYS A 181 33.43 6.44 5.57
CA CYS A 181 33.69 7.82 5.97
C CYS A 181 32.82 8.28 7.15
N SER A 182 33.46 8.28 8.34
CA SER A 182 33.17 9.10 9.52
C SER A 182 31.74 9.10 10.10
N GLY A 183 31.59 8.34 11.20
CA GLY A 183 31.09 8.83 12.50
C GLY A 183 29.65 9.35 12.59
N ALA A 184 28.82 8.57 13.31
CA ALA A 184 27.43 8.81 13.73
C ALA A 184 26.35 8.37 12.71
N THR A 185 26.01 7.09 12.75
CA THR A 185 24.88 6.49 12.02
C THR A 185 23.59 6.63 12.82
N MET A 186 22.62 7.39 12.31
CA MET A 186 21.21 7.30 12.68
C MET A 186 20.54 6.33 11.70
N ASP A 187 20.00 5.23 12.22
CA ASP A 187 19.37 4.16 11.43
C ASP A 187 17.94 4.57 11.03
N TRP A 188 17.83 5.23 9.87
CA TRP A 188 16.56 5.67 9.30
C TRP A 188 15.59 4.52 9.00
N ASP A 189 16.11 3.31 8.78
CA ASP A 189 15.34 2.09 8.52
C ASP A 189 14.62 1.62 9.79
N HIS A 190 15.27 1.77 10.96
CA HIS A 190 14.69 1.49 12.26
C HIS A 190 13.63 2.54 12.65
N VAL A 191 13.84 3.82 12.32
CA VAL A 191 12.90 4.91 12.65
C VAL A 191 11.61 4.79 11.84
N ALA A 192 11.70 4.62 10.52
CA ALA A 192 10.51 4.54 9.67
C ALA A 192 9.66 3.28 9.92
N LYS A 193 10.32 2.12 10.18
CA LYS A 193 9.64 0.88 10.57
C LYS A 193 8.99 1.00 11.93
N LYS A 194 9.69 1.60 12.90
CA LYS A 194 9.16 1.83 14.25
C LYS A 194 7.98 2.79 14.23
N ASP A 195 8.00 3.82 13.38
CA ASP A 195 6.91 4.78 13.27
C ASP A 195 5.66 4.19 12.62
N LEU A 196 5.78 3.39 11.54
CA LEU A 196 4.63 2.70 10.94
C LEU A 196 4.08 1.59 11.86
N VAL A 197 4.95 0.81 12.50
CA VAL A 197 4.53 -0.21 13.47
C VAL A 197 3.87 0.45 14.68
N ASN A 198 4.44 1.51 15.24
CA ASN A 198 3.80 2.27 16.34
C ASN A 198 2.48 2.89 15.89
N PHE A 199 2.41 3.41 14.66
CA PHE A 199 1.18 3.96 14.10
C PHE A 199 0.09 2.89 13.95
N ILE A 200 0.40 1.73 13.39
CA ILE A 200 -0.61 0.66 13.21
C ILE A 200 -0.95 -0.01 14.56
N CYS A 201 0.04 -0.25 15.42
CA CYS A 201 -0.18 -0.84 16.75
C CYS A 201 -0.92 0.08 17.72
N SER A 202 -0.77 1.41 17.61
CA SER A 202 -1.54 2.36 18.44
C SER A 202 -3.02 2.41 18.07
N HIS A 203 -3.38 2.03 16.84
CA HIS A 203 -4.76 2.08 16.34
C HIS A 203 -5.44 0.70 16.28
N LYS A 204 -4.70 -0.41 16.38
CA LYS A 204 -5.25 -1.75 16.67
C LYS A 204 -5.19 -2.04 18.17
N VAL A 205 -6.36 -2.07 18.81
CA VAL A 205 -6.53 -2.44 20.23
C VAL A 205 -5.84 -3.78 20.51
N GLY A 206 -4.71 -3.77 21.24
CA GLY A 206 -4.11 -4.97 21.84
C GLY A 206 -2.61 -5.22 21.62
N CYS A 207 -1.91 -4.46 20.75
CA CYS A 207 -0.46 -4.64 20.60
C CYS A 207 0.32 -3.81 21.64
N SER A 208 0.69 -4.41 22.77
CA SER A 208 1.67 -3.81 23.68
C SER A 208 3.08 -4.00 23.11
N CYS A 209 3.67 -2.92 22.59
CA CYS A 209 5.10 -2.89 22.30
C CYS A 209 5.85 -2.88 23.64
N VAL A 210 6.29 -4.05 24.12
CA VAL A 210 7.24 -4.11 25.23
C VAL A 210 8.60 -3.69 24.69
N SER A 211 9.05 -2.49 25.07
CA SER A 211 10.40 -2.03 24.82
C SER A 211 11.37 -2.82 25.72
N SER A 212 12.06 -3.81 25.17
CA SER A 212 13.25 -4.38 25.80
C SER A 212 14.37 -3.34 25.68
N GLY A 213 14.79 -2.80 26.83
CA GLY A 213 15.94 -1.89 26.94
C GLY A 213 17.28 -2.60 26.79
#